data_AF-A0A9E3IX42-F1
#
_entry.id   AF-A0A9E3IX42-F1
#
_cell.length_a   1.000
_cell.length_b   1.000
_cell.length_c   1.000
_cell.angle_alpha   90.00
_cell.angle_beta   90.00
_cell.angle_gamma   90.00
#
_symmetry.space_group_name_H-M   'P 1'
#
loop_
_entity.id
_entity.type
_entity.pdbx_description
1 polymer ?
#
loop_
_entity_poly.entity_id
_entity_poly.type
_entity_poly.pdbx_seq_one_letter_code
_entity_poly.pdbx_strand_id
1 'polypeptide(L)'
;MHDVADRLHLRDLRLHRDAMLWLAALLSTLVVLVLPAAFRGPAGSEAGRIVSAEILTPQGRWRPVDLHALKLPKGQVSILRAQVDMPSVTRMSGPPLGLYLSGTFSADAAWNGIPVGHKGQPGASARTEVPGPVDAVLPLPTEPRPQPRNLLTLQLSAERFAAPHSIIHGEGAIFGLRVAPFSADARRPIGYYAAPFLMSGLLLLAVISVTARGSVSWPATAVVAGLLICALTELSRSIVDYAYPWHALRMWGLKLAAVPIAVGCVRLAMERSRWRGPAPWDSRATALLIALAFAAPLQAPQLIVVGALTGGLVAAAAAVVRRDSGLGQLAAALLLMAGASRLPSPDYMDQGLYAAAIPLIVQLLWRPRPLTRGDHPVSPETPVCPGPMVVGAAGSRRFLDLAMIRAIHAAGDYVEIDLANGRRLLELRSLGALAENLPPSFVRVHRSHIVNLAYVEELRSEGGGRYRLRVGESLWTPVSRTRIAEVRARLGC
;
A
#
# COMPACT_ATOMS: atom_id res chain seq x y z
N MET A 1 42.36 12.20 10.20
CA MET A 1 41.46 13.35 9.97
C MET A 1 40.67 13.25 8.66
N HIS A 2 41.27 12.76 7.55
CA HIS A 2 40.57 12.55 6.27
C HIS A 2 39.33 11.62 6.37
N ASP A 3 39.43 10.49 7.08
CA ASP A 3 38.33 9.52 7.26
C ASP A 3 37.15 10.07 8.10
N VAL A 4 37.38 11.09 8.95
CA VAL A 4 36.28 11.74 9.71
C VAL A 4 35.55 12.75 8.84
N ALA A 5 36.27 13.50 8.00
CA ALA A 5 35.68 14.46 7.06
C ALA A 5 34.84 13.76 5.98
N ASP A 6 35.33 12.64 5.42
CA ASP A 6 34.59 11.84 4.44
C ASP A 6 33.30 11.23 5.03
N ARG A 7 33.35 10.74 6.28
CA ARG A 7 32.15 10.21 6.96
C ARG A 7 31.12 11.28 7.25
N LEU A 8 31.55 12.50 7.60
CA LEU A 8 30.67 13.64 7.79
C LEU A 8 30.05 14.08 6.46
N HIS A 9 30.84 14.18 5.40
CA HIS A 9 30.37 14.55 4.07
C HIS A 9 29.37 13.53 3.49
N LEU A 10 29.64 12.23 3.61
CA LEU A 10 28.73 11.16 3.20
C LEU A 10 27.44 11.12 4.03
N ARG A 11 27.51 11.48 5.32
CA ARG A 11 26.34 11.59 6.19
C ARG A 11 25.47 12.78 5.77
N ASP A 12 26.07 13.92 5.47
CA ASP A 12 25.36 15.12 5.01
C ASP A 12 24.71 14.91 3.65
N LEU A 13 25.40 14.26 2.71
CA LEU A 13 24.82 13.88 1.41
C LEU A 13 23.63 12.93 1.53
N ARG A 14 23.70 11.94 2.44
CA ARG A 14 22.56 11.03 2.71
C ARG A 14 21.38 11.77 3.32
N LEU A 15 21.63 12.63 4.30
CA LEU A 15 20.59 13.44 4.94
C LEU A 15 19.91 14.36 3.92
N HIS A 16 20.68 15.00 3.03
CA HIS A 16 20.16 15.88 1.99
C HIS A 16 19.29 15.10 0.99
N ARG A 17 19.76 13.94 0.53
CA ARG A 17 19.03 13.07 -0.39
C ARG A 17 17.73 12.53 0.23
N ASP A 18 17.77 12.07 1.48
CA ASP A 18 16.59 11.60 2.19
C ASP A 18 15.58 12.74 2.42
N ALA A 19 16.05 13.95 2.70
CA ALA A 19 15.21 15.14 2.81
C ALA A 19 14.54 15.52 1.48
N MET A 20 15.27 15.48 0.36
CA MET A 20 14.71 15.77 -0.97
C MET A 20 13.61 14.77 -1.36
N LEU A 21 13.79 13.48 -1.05
CA LEU A 21 12.78 12.46 -1.34
C LEU A 21 11.55 12.62 -0.47
N TRP A 22 11.74 12.98 0.79
CA TRP A 22 10.64 13.33 1.69
C TRP A 22 9.87 14.55 1.20
N LEU A 23 10.57 15.59 0.75
CA LEU A 23 9.95 16.77 0.16
C LEU A 23 9.15 16.40 -1.10
N ALA A 24 9.73 15.59 -2.00
CA ALA A 24 9.04 15.12 -3.20
C ALA A 24 7.79 14.28 -2.86
N ALA A 25 7.86 13.45 -1.81
CA ALA A 25 6.73 12.66 -1.33
C ALA A 25 5.60 13.55 -0.80
N LEU A 26 5.93 14.56 0.01
CA LEU A 26 4.96 15.52 0.54
C LEU A 26 4.34 16.39 -0.56
N LEU A 27 5.12 16.83 -1.54
CA LEU A 27 4.61 17.54 -2.73
C LEU A 27 3.65 16.65 -3.53
N SER A 28 4.00 15.37 -3.72
CA SER A 28 3.11 14.40 -4.39
C SER A 28 1.81 14.17 -3.61
N THR A 29 1.88 14.11 -2.27
CA THR A 29 0.69 14.10 -1.39
C THR A 29 -0.20 15.30 -1.64
N LEU A 30 0.36 16.51 -1.72
CA LEU A 30 -0.41 17.72 -1.99
C LEU A 30 -1.07 17.67 -3.39
N VAL A 31 -0.36 17.19 -4.41
CA VAL A 31 -0.92 17.02 -5.75
C VAL A 31 -2.13 16.08 -5.72
N VAL A 32 -2.03 14.91 -5.09
CA VAL A 32 -3.16 13.96 -4.98
C VAL A 32 -4.31 14.53 -4.13
N LEU A 33 -4.04 15.43 -3.18
CA LEU A 33 -5.07 16.15 -2.42
C LEU A 33 -5.80 17.23 -3.23
N VAL A 34 -5.17 17.81 -4.25
CA VAL A 34 -5.79 18.87 -5.06
C VAL A 34 -6.41 18.31 -6.35
N LEU A 35 -5.85 17.22 -6.89
CA LEU A 35 -6.20 16.70 -8.21
C LEU A 35 -7.69 16.39 -8.40
N PRO A 36 -8.41 15.75 -7.46
CA PRO A 36 -9.85 15.52 -7.61
C PRO A 36 -10.65 16.82 -7.73
N ALA A 37 -10.21 17.92 -7.13
CA ALA A 37 -10.89 19.21 -7.29
C ALA A 37 -10.79 19.76 -8.72
N ALA A 38 -9.76 19.39 -9.48
CA ALA A 38 -9.64 19.76 -10.89
C ALA A 38 -10.55 18.92 -11.80
N PHE A 39 -10.87 17.68 -11.41
CA PHE A 39 -11.79 16.80 -12.14
C PHE A 39 -13.26 16.94 -11.70
N ARG A 40 -13.49 17.41 -10.47
CA ARG A 40 -14.79 17.87 -10.00
C ARG A 40 -15.02 19.20 -10.71
N GLY A 41 -15.76 19.19 -11.84
CA GLY A 41 -16.22 20.43 -12.48
C GLY A 41 -16.84 21.40 -11.46
N PRO A 42 -16.98 22.70 -11.79
CA PRO A 42 -17.37 23.75 -10.84
C PRO A 42 -18.50 23.24 -9.95
N ALA A 43 -18.21 23.12 -8.65
CA ALA A 43 -18.98 22.37 -7.66
C ALA A 43 -20.45 22.37 -8.04
N GLY A 44 -20.94 21.23 -8.55
CA GLY A 44 -22.23 21.15 -9.24
C GLY A 44 -23.25 21.98 -8.50
N SER A 45 -23.57 23.14 -9.07
CA SER A 45 -24.34 24.17 -8.41
C SER A 45 -25.63 23.52 -7.92
N GLU A 46 -25.78 23.35 -6.61
CA GLU A 46 -27.02 22.80 -6.06
C GLU A 46 -28.14 23.69 -6.58
N ALA A 47 -28.96 23.11 -7.45
CA ALA A 47 -30.05 23.83 -8.07
C ALA A 47 -31.21 24.00 -7.09
N GLY A 48 -31.22 23.22 -6.00
CA GLY A 48 -32.14 23.35 -4.89
C GLY A 48 -31.55 22.89 -3.57
N ARG A 49 -31.86 23.61 -2.50
CA ARG A 49 -31.43 23.33 -1.13
C ARG A 49 -32.60 22.76 -0.32
N ILE A 50 -32.36 21.68 0.41
CA ILE A 50 -33.36 21.15 1.35
C ILE A 50 -33.37 22.04 2.60
N VAL A 51 -34.53 22.63 2.89
CA VAL A 51 -34.71 23.55 4.02
C VAL A 51 -35.16 22.80 5.27
N SER A 52 -36.06 21.85 5.11
CA SER A 52 -36.59 21.03 6.21
C SER A 52 -37.00 19.66 5.72
N ALA A 53 -36.96 18.68 6.62
CA ALA A 53 -37.46 17.34 6.39
C ALA A 53 -38.28 16.87 7.60
N GLU A 54 -39.39 16.19 7.33
CA GLU A 54 -40.33 15.67 8.31
C GLU A 54 -40.68 14.23 7.94
N ILE A 55 -40.82 13.35 8.93
CA ILE A 55 -41.27 11.97 8.74
C ILE A 55 -42.63 11.75 9.40
N LEU A 56 -43.49 10.97 8.76
CA LEU A 56 -44.77 10.57 9.30
C LEU A 56 -44.57 9.46 10.35
N THR A 57 -45.02 9.70 11.58
CA THR A 57 -44.99 8.70 12.64
C THR A 57 -46.14 7.69 12.46
N PRO A 58 -46.05 6.49 13.07
CA PRO A 58 -47.16 5.53 13.09
C PRO A 58 -48.47 6.08 13.68
N GLN A 59 -48.38 7.14 14.48
CA GLN A 59 -49.52 7.83 15.09
C GLN A 59 -50.14 8.91 14.16
N GLY A 60 -49.68 8.99 12.91
CA GLY A 60 -50.18 9.95 11.92
C GLY A 60 -49.70 11.39 12.12
N ARG A 61 -48.65 11.63 12.91
CA ARG A 61 -48.10 12.97 13.15
C ARG A 61 -46.79 13.18 12.38
N TRP A 62 -46.59 14.38 11.85
CA TRP A 62 -45.32 14.78 11.24
C TRP A 62 -44.32 15.16 12.32
N ARG A 63 -43.11 14.61 12.25
CA ARG A 63 -42.00 14.94 13.16
C ARG A 63 -40.81 15.43 12.33
N PRO A 64 -40.20 16.58 12.68
CA PRO A 64 -38.98 17.03 12.02
C PRO A 64 -37.88 15.99 12.22
N VAL A 65 -37.07 15.78 11.18
CA VAL A 65 -35.96 14.84 11.19
C VAL A 65 -34.72 15.46 10.59
N ASP A 66 -33.59 15.17 11.21
CA ASP A 66 -32.29 15.36 10.59
C ASP A 66 -32.02 14.19 9.63
N LEU A 67 -31.85 14.50 8.34
CA LEU A 67 -31.57 13.50 7.31
C LEU A 67 -30.25 12.76 7.58
N HIS A 68 -29.27 13.39 8.22
CA HIS A 68 -27.97 12.80 8.54
C HIS A 68 -28.02 11.83 9.73
N ALA A 69 -29.08 11.89 10.54
CA ALA A 69 -29.29 10.99 11.68
C ALA A 69 -30.49 10.05 11.48
N LEU A 70 -31.16 10.13 10.32
CA LEU A 70 -32.40 9.41 10.09
C LEU A 70 -32.19 7.90 9.98
N LYS A 71 -32.86 7.17 10.87
CA LYS A 71 -32.99 5.71 10.82
C LYS A 71 -34.44 5.35 10.52
N LEU A 72 -34.66 4.60 9.45
CA LEU A 72 -35.98 4.10 9.10
C LEU A 72 -36.33 2.92 10.02
N PRO A 73 -37.55 2.89 10.59
CA PRO A 73 -38.04 1.74 11.33
C PRO A 73 -38.18 0.53 10.39
N LYS A 74 -37.88 -0.66 10.90
CA LYS A 74 -38.10 -1.93 10.19
C LYS A 74 -39.55 -2.38 10.31
N GLY A 75 -40.00 -3.18 9.36
CA GLY A 75 -41.34 -3.76 9.32
C GLY A 75 -42.43 -2.81 8.81
N GLN A 76 -42.07 -1.66 8.22
CA GLN A 76 -43.05 -0.69 7.73
C GLN A 76 -42.49 0.21 6.62
N VAL A 77 -43.38 0.72 5.77
CA VAL A 77 -43.07 1.80 4.82
C VAL A 77 -43.25 3.14 5.54
N SER A 78 -42.22 3.98 5.48
CA SER A 78 -42.22 5.31 6.11
C SER A 78 -42.41 6.39 5.07
N ILE A 79 -43.14 7.46 5.40
CA ILE A 79 -43.33 8.60 4.49
C ILE A 79 -42.49 9.77 4.99
N LEU A 80 -41.56 10.23 4.16
CA LEU A 80 -40.73 11.39 4.38
C LEU A 80 -41.21 12.53 3.48
N ARG A 81 -41.24 13.75 4.02
CA ARG A 81 -41.58 14.97 3.32
C ARG A 81 -40.45 15.97 3.50
N ALA A 82 -39.94 16.52 2.40
CA ALA A 82 -38.87 17.51 2.41
C ALA A 82 -39.30 18.76 1.66
N GLN A 83 -39.01 19.93 2.23
CA GLN A 83 -39.18 21.21 1.55
C GLN A 83 -37.88 21.58 0.84
N VAL A 84 -37.99 21.81 -0.47
CA VAL A 84 -36.86 22.19 -1.33
C VAL A 84 -37.06 23.62 -1.79
N ASP A 85 -36.11 24.48 -1.42
CA ASP A 85 -36.01 25.85 -1.90
C ASP A 85 -35.15 25.87 -3.17
N MET A 86 -35.63 26.59 -4.18
CA MET A 86 -35.03 26.63 -5.50
C MET A 86 -34.66 28.08 -5.81
N PRO A 87 -33.37 28.43 -5.94
CA PRO A 87 -32.96 29.79 -6.31
C PRO A 87 -33.66 30.25 -7.59
N SER A 88 -34.26 31.44 -7.52
CA SER A 88 -35.14 32.06 -8.52
C SER A 88 -34.50 32.24 -9.90
N VAL A 89 -33.16 32.17 -10.00
CA VAL A 89 -32.38 32.43 -11.22
C VAL A 89 -32.19 31.18 -12.10
N THR A 90 -32.44 29.97 -11.58
CA THR A 90 -31.94 28.72 -12.21
C THR A 90 -32.83 28.14 -13.31
N ARG A 91 -34.06 28.63 -13.52
CA ARG A 91 -35.09 27.88 -14.29
C ARG A 91 -35.43 28.38 -15.71
N MET A 92 -34.89 29.50 -16.19
CA MET A 92 -35.28 30.01 -17.52
C MET A 92 -34.38 29.56 -18.68
N SER A 93 -33.17 29.04 -18.44
CA SER A 93 -32.25 28.62 -19.53
C SER A 93 -31.25 27.52 -19.13
N GLY A 94 -31.52 26.79 -18.04
CA GLY A 94 -30.62 25.75 -17.52
C GLY A 94 -30.93 24.33 -18.03
N PRO A 95 -29.99 23.39 -17.89
CA PRO A 95 -30.25 21.96 -18.13
C PRO A 95 -31.41 21.45 -17.28
N PRO A 96 -32.13 20.39 -17.71
CA PRO A 96 -33.21 19.78 -16.93
C PRO A 96 -32.70 19.38 -15.54
N LEU A 97 -33.58 19.35 -14.55
CA LEU A 97 -33.21 19.04 -13.17
C LEU A 97 -33.43 17.56 -12.84
N GLY A 98 -32.59 17.02 -11.96
CA GLY A 98 -32.68 15.68 -11.43
C GLY A 98 -32.74 15.67 -9.91
N LEU A 99 -33.56 14.78 -9.36
CA LEU A 99 -33.58 14.40 -7.95
C LEU A 99 -32.60 13.26 -7.75
N TYR A 100 -31.54 13.52 -6.99
CA TYR A 100 -30.52 12.53 -6.65
C TYR A 100 -30.90 11.85 -5.33
N LEU A 101 -30.95 10.52 -5.35
CA LEU A 101 -31.29 9.65 -4.23
C LEU A 101 -30.11 8.71 -3.93
N SER A 102 -29.22 9.11 -3.04
CA SER A 102 -28.07 8.31 -2.59
C SER A 102 -28.35 7.65 -1.24
N GLY A 103 -28.17 6.33 -1.15
CA GLY A 103 -28.33 5.59 0.10
C GLY A 103 -28.88 4.17 -0.02
N THR A 104 -28.92 3.46 1.11
CA THR A 104 -29.31 2.03 1.18
C THR A 104 -30.79 1.85 1.53
N PHE A 105 -31.67 2.33 0.63
CA PHE A 105 -33.13 2.26 0.76
C PHE A 105 -33.79 2.09 -0.60
N SER A 106 -35.03 1.61 -0.56
CA SER A 106 -35.97 1.73 -1.66
C SER A 106 -36.87 2.96 -1.46
N ALA A 107 -37.18 3.67 -2.55
CA ALA A 107 -38.00 4.87 -2.51
C ALA A 107 -38.95 5.02 -3.69
N ASP A 108 -40.17 5.47 -3.43
CA ASP A 108 -41.05 6.08 -4.44
C ASP A 108 -41.11 7.58 -4.21
N ALA A 109 -40.87 8.37 -5.26
CA ALA A 109 -40.75 9.81 -5.16
C ALA A 109 -41.89 10.54 -5.89
N ALA A 110 -42.42 11.56 -5.22
CA ALA A 110 -43.38 12.50 -5.79
C ALA A 110 -42.95 13.95 -5.54
N TRP A 111 -42.98 14.77 -6.59
CA TRP A 111 -42.65 16.19 -6.57
C TRP A 111 -43.92 17.01 -6.70
N ASN A 112 -44.22 17.85 -5.70
CA ASN A 112 -45.45 18.66 -5.64
C ASN A 112 -46.73 17.82 -5.84
N GLY A 113 -46.72 16.57 -5.38
CA GLY A 113 -47.82 15.61 -5.55
C GLY A 113 -47.81 14.82 -6.87
N ILE A 114 -46.92 15.16 -7.81
CA ILE A 114 -46.77 14.46 -9.09
C ILE A 114 -45.71 13.35 -8.94
N PRO A 115 -46.01 12.08 -9.25
CA PRO A 115 -45.01 11.01 -9.20
C PRO A 115 -43.89 11.26 -10.21
N VAL A 116 -42.63 11.20 -9.77
CA VAL A 116 -41.45 11.49 -10.61
C VAL A 116 -40.59 10.26 -10.89
N GLY A 117 -40.79 9.18 -10.14
CA GLY A 117 -40.11 7.91 -10.36
C GLY A 117 -39.83 7.17 -9.06
N HIS A 118 -39.04 6.10 -9.18
CA HIS A 118 -38.76 5.19 -8.07
C HIS A 118 -37.30 4.72 -8.10
N LYS A 119 -36.80 4.35 -6.92
CA LYS A 119 -35.50 3.74 -6.65
C LYS A 119 -35.79 2.41 -5.97
N GLY A 120 -35.92 1.33 -6.74
CA GLY A 120 -36.50 0.08 -6.22
C GLY A 120 -37.99 0.25 -5.92
N GLN A 121 -38.55 -0.65 -5.10
CA GLN A 121 -39.95 -0.58 -4.65
C GLN A 121 -39.99 -0.72 -3.12
N PRO A 122 -40.52 0.29 -2.41
CA PRO A 122 -40.70 0.21 -0.97
C PRO A 122 -41.61 -0.94 -0.54
N GLY A 123 -41.31 -1.58 0.58
CA GLY A 123 -42.14 -2.65 1.12
C GLY A 123 -42.07 -2.73 2.64
N ALA A 124 -43.14 -3.20 3.28
CA ALA A 124 -43.23 -3.33 4.74
C ALA A 124 -42.43 -4.52 5.31
N SER A 125 -41.84 -5.35 4.44
CA SER A 125 -40.98 -6.45 4.83
C SER A 125 -39.93 -6.74 3.76
N ALA A 126 -38.86 -7.42 4.15
CA ALA A 126 -37.81 -7.85 3.22
C ALA A 126 -38.32 -8.70 2.06
N ARG A 127 -39.47 -9.38 2.19
CA ARG A 127 -40.08 -10.16 1.09
C ARG A 127 -40.79 -9.30 0.06
N THR A 128 -41.37 -8.18 0.51
CA THR A 128 -42.19 -7.27 -0.30
C THR A 128 -41.39 -6.10 -0.87
N GLU A 129 -40.27 -5.74 -0.24
CA GLU A 129 -39.37 -4.71 -0.74
C GLU A 129 -38.54 -5.25 -1.90
N VAL A 130 -38.50 -4.49 -3.00
CA VAL A 130 -37.59 -4.72 -4.14
C VAL A 130 -36.43 -3.71 -4.03
N PRO A 131 -35.19 -4.16 -3.79
CA PRO A 131 -34.06 -3.25 -3.61
C PRO A 131 -33.65 -2.54 -4.91
N GLY A 132 -33.49 -1.22 -4.84
CA GLY A 132 -32.92 -0.40 -5.92
C GLY A 132 -31.39 -0.27 -5.86
N PRO A 133 -30.77 0.41 -6.84
CA PRO A 133 -29.36 0.76 -6.80
C PRO A 133 -29.05 1.69 -5.61
N VAL A 134 -27.79 1.80 -5.19
CA VAL A 134 -27.39 2.71 -4.09
C VAL A 134 -27.58 4.18 -4.48
N ASP A 135 -27.23 4.52 -5.71
CA ASP A 135 -27.35 5.86 -6.28
C ASP A 135 -28.39 5.84 -7.41
N ALA A 136 -29.33 6.77 -7.40
CA ALA A 136 -30.33 6.92 -8.45
C ALA A 136 -30.58 8.40 -8.76
N VAL A 137 -30.87 8.71 -10.02
CA VAL A 137 -31.23 10.05 -10.49
C VAL A 137 -32.59 9.98 -11.14
N LEU A 138 -33.56 10.69 -10.57
CA LEU A 138 -34.92 10.76 -11.12
C LEU A 138 -35.11 12.11 -11.81
N PRO A 139 -35.63 12.15 -13.05
CA PRO A 139 -35.90 13.42 -13.72
C PRO A 139 -37.00 14.19 -13.00
N LEU A 140 -36.79 15.48 -12.76
CA LEU A 140 -37.83 16.36 -12.21
C LEU A 140 -38.62 17.02 -13.35
N PRO A 141 -39.95 17.19 -13.18
CA PRO A 141 -40.78 17.83 -14.18
C PRO A 141 -40.39 19.30 -14.34
N THR A 142 -40.33 19.76 -15.58
CA THR A 142 -40.13 21.18 -15.89
C THR A 142 -41.43 21.92 -15.59
N GLU A 143 -41.51 22.57 -14.44
CA GLU A 143 -42.71 23.34 -14.08
C GLU A 143 -42.81 24.62 -14.91
N PRO A 144 -43.99 24.92 -15.51
CA PRO A 144 -44.19 26.13 -16.30
C PRO A 144 -44.19 27.42 -15.45
N ARG A 145 -44.36 27.31 -14.12
CA ARG A 145 -44.20 28.43 -13.17
C ARG A 145 -43.35 27.97 -11.98
N PRO A 146 -42.22 28.64 -11.68
CA PRO A 146 -41.40 28.28 -10.54
C PRO A 146 -42.12 28.59 -9.22
N GLN A 147 -42.38 27.56 -8.42
CA GLN A 147 -42.78 27.76 -7.03
C GLN A 147 -41.51 27.94 -6.16
N PRO A 148 -41.47 28.97 -5.28
CA PRO A 148 -40.32 29.22 -4.41
C PRO A 148 -40.11 28.08 -3.40
N ARG A 149 -41.19 27.40 -2.99
CA ARG A 149 -41.12 26.22 -2.11
C ARG A 149 -41.73 25.03 -2.82
N ASN A 150 -40.93 23.98 -2.99
CA ASN A 150 -41.37 22.73 -3.59
C ASN A 150 -41.43 21.65 -2.51
N LEU A 151 -42.44 20.80 -2.60
CA LEU A 151 -42.69 19.71 -1.67
C LEU A 151 -42.27 18.39 -2.30
N LEU A 152 -41.21 17.80 -1.78
CA LEU A 152 -40.81 16.45 -2.12
C LEU A 152 -41.42 15.47 -1.12
N THR A 153 -42.14 14.46 -1.60
CA THR A 153 -42.64 13.36 -0.77
C THR A 153 -41.98 12.07 -1.22
N LEU A 154 -41.44 11.31 -0.27
CA LEU A 154 -40.78 10.03 -0.48
C LEU A 154 -41.46 8.96 0.37
N GLN A 155 -41.88 7.86 -0.25
CA GLN A 155 -42.23 6.64 0.48
C GLN A 155 -40.98 5.77 0.54
N LEU A 156 -40.55 5.36 1.73
CA LEU A 156 -39.23 4.78 1.98
C LEU A 156 -39.34 3.46 2.74
N SER A 157 -38.50 2.49 2.40
CA SER A 157 -38.23 1.31 3.23
C SER A 157 -36.74 0.94 3.19
N ALA A 158 -36.29 0.21 4.19
CA ALA A 158 -34.92 -0.32 4.27
C ALA A 158 -34.89 -1.64 5.05
N GLU A 159 -35.56 -2.67 4.54
CA GLU A 159 -35.68 -3.96 5.23
C GLU A 159 -34.46 -4.86 5.00
N ARG A 160 -33.81 -4.72 3.83
CA ARG A 160 -32.71 -5.61 3.40
C ARG A 160 -31.30 -5.11 3.75
N PHE A 161 -31.17 -4.03 4.52
CA PHE A 161 -29.86 -3.51 4.94
C PHE A 161 -29.88 -3.07 6.41
N ALA A 162 -28.86 -3.45 7.16
CA ALA A 162 -28.72 -3.10 8.57
C ALA A 162 -27.54 -2.13 8.75
N ALA A 163 -27.75 -0.86 8.43
CA ALA A 163 -26.73 0.18 8.64
C ALA A 163 -26.86 0.79 10.05
N PRO A 164 -25.74 1.03 10.76
CA PRO A 164 -25.75 1.77 12.04
C PRO A 164 -25.91 3.30 11.89
N HIS A 165 -25.74 3.87 10.68
CA HIS A 165 -25.81 5.31 10.37
C HIS A 165 -26.81 5.60 9.23
N SER A 166 -27.13 6.89 9.00
CA SER A 166 -28.27 7.31 8.17
C SER A 166 -28.34 6.62 6.83
N ILE A 167 -29.55 6.22 6.48
CA ILE A 167 -29.81 5.52 5.23
C ILE A 167 -29.65 6.47 4.02
N ILE A 168 -29.67 7.78 4.27
CA ILE A 168 -29.34 8.86 3.33
C ILE A 168 -27.98 9.42 3.75
N HIS A 169 -26.91 9.03 3.06
CA HIS A 169 -25.56 9.50 3.33
C HIS A 169 -25.24 10.73 2.49
N GLY A 170 -24.56 11.73 3.05
CA GLY A 170 -23.95 12.87 2.35
C GLY A 170 -23.53 13.94 3.35
N GLU A 171 -22.32 14.50 3.25
CA GLU A 171 -21.92 15.73 3.93
C GLU A 171 -21.64 16.80 2.86
N GLY A 172 -22.19 18.00 3.04
CA GLY A 172 -22.03 19.10 2.07
C GLY A 172 -22.70 18.84 0.71
N ALA A 173 -22.15 19.45 -0.35
CA ALA A 173 -22.67 19.37 -1.73
C ALA A 173 -22.60 17.96 -2.37
N ILE A 174 -22.18 16.94 -1.61
CA ILE A 174 -21.89 15.59 -2.09
C ILE A 174 -23.01 14.64 -1.66
N PHE A 175 -23.86 14.33 -2.65
CA PHE A 175 -24.85 13.25 -2.75
C PHE A 175 -25.36 12.63 -1.45
N GLY A 176 -26.45 13.21 -0.94
CA GLY A 176 -27.53 12.51 -0.22
C GLY A 176 -28.84 12.69 -0.99
N LEU A 177 -29.89 13.18 -0.33
CA LEU A 177 -31.06 13.73 -1.00
C LEU A 177 -30.71 15.12 -1.52
N ARG A 178 -30.74 15.36 -2.84
CA ARG A 178 -30.45 16.70 -3.40
C ARG A 178 -31.08 16.93 -4.78
N VAL A 179 -31.18 18.20 -5.18
CA VAL A 179 -31.64 18.62 -6.51
C VAL A 179 -30.52 19.33 -7.25
N ALA A 180 -30.15 18.82 -8.41
CA ALA A 180 -29.05 19.34 -9.23
C ALA A 180 -29.37 19.12 -10.72
N PRO A 181 -28.57 19.67 -11.66
CA PRO A 181 -28.72 19.36 -13.08
C PRO A 181 -28.81 17.85 -13.34
N PHE A 182 -29.73 17.44 -14.20
CA PHE A 182 -29.98 16.06 -14.55
C PHE A 182 -28.77 15.44 -15.24
N SER A 183 -28.43 14.23 -14.80
CA SER A 183 -27.46 13.36 -15.44
C SER A 183 -28.14 12.05 -15.78
N ALA A 184 -27.97 11.58 -17.01
CA ALA A 184 -28.45 10.26 -17.41
C ALA A 184 -27.66 9.14 -16.73
N ASP A 185 -26.42 9.41 -16.33
CA ASP A 185 -25.60 8.48 -15.56
C ASP A 185 -25.74 8.79 -14.06
N ALA A 186 -26.27 7.82 -13.31
CA ALA A 186 -26.43 7.91 -11.86
C ALA A 186 -25.13 7.60 -11.10
N ARG A 187 -24.12 7.05 -11.79
CA ARG A 187 -22.83 6.70 -11.19
C ARG A 187 -22.06 7.94 -10.78
N ARG A 188 -21.24 7.76 -9.75
CA ARG A 188 -20.28 8.80 -9.34
C ARG A 188 -19.27 9.04 -10.47
N PRO A 189 -19.02 10.30 -10.86
CA PRO A 189 -18.01 10.62 -11.86
C PRO A 189 -16.66 10.04 -11.47
N ILE A 190 -15.93 9.48 -12.44
CA ILE A 190 -14.63 8.85 -12.19
C ILE A 190 -13.62 9.82 -11.55
N GLY A 191 -13.77 11.13 -11.80
CA GLY A 191 -12.98 12.19 -11.19
C GLY A 191 -13.02 12.21 -9.65
N TYR A 192 -14.11 11.71 -9.05
CA TYR A 192 -14.21 11.56 -7.60
C TYR A 192 -13.26 10.47 -7.07
N TYR A 193 -13.04 9.41 -7.86
CA TYR A 193 -12.13 8.32 -7.56
C TYR A 193 -10.76 8.46 -8.24
N ALA A 194 -10.42 9.67 -8.71
CA ALA A 194 -9.13 9.92 -9.37
C ALA A 194 -7.94 9.54 -8.48
N ALA A 195 -8.02 9.80 -7.18
CA ALA A 195 -6.98 9.44 -6.22
C ALA A 195 -6.79 7.91 -6.10
N PRO A 196 -7.81 7.09 -5.75
CA PRO A 196 -7.67 5.63 -5.69
C PRO A 196 -7.32 5.04 -7.06
N PHE A 197 -7.84 5.59 -8.16
CA PHE A 197 -7.50 5.15 -9.51
C PHE A 197 -6.00 5.30 -9.79
N LEU A 198 -5.44 6.51 -9.64
CA LEU A 198 -4.02 6.77 -9.87
C LEU A 198 -3.13 5.98 -8.90
N MET A 199 -3.55 5.92 -7.63
CA MET A 199 -2.81 5.26 -6.58
C MET A 199 -2.83 3.73 -6.74
N SER A 200 -3.84 3.14 -7.37
CA SER A 200 -3.87 1.71 -7.64
C SER A 200 -2.67 1.24 -8.48
N GLY A 201 -2.27 2.01 -9.50
CA GLY A 201 -1.08 1.73 -10.31
C GLY A 201 0.22 1.82 -9.50
N LEU A 202 0.37 2.89 -8.71
CA LEU A 202 1.53 3.06 -7.83
C LEU A 202 1.61 1.95 -6.76
N LEU A 203 0.47 1.60 -6.16
CA LEU A 203 0.37 0.56 -5.14
C LEU A 203 0.65 -0.83 -5.73
N LEU A 204 0.21 -1.11 -6.95
CA LEU A 204 0.56 -2.34 -7.66
C LEU A 204 2.08 -2.46 -7.87
N LEU A 205 2.71 -1.38 -8.35
CA LEU A 205 4.17 -1.33 -8.47
C LEU A 205 4.86 -1.47 -7.11
N ALA A 206 4.27 -0.90 -6.04
CA ALA A 206 4.80 -1.02 -4.69
C ALA A 206 4.71 -2.46 -4.16
N VAL A 207 3.59 -3.16 -4.38
CA VAL A 207 3.42 -4.58 -4.05
C VAL A 207 4.51 -5.40 -4.75
N ILE A 208 4.65 -5.27 -6.07
CA ILE A 208 5.66 -5.98 -6.86
C ILE A 208 7.07 -5.66 -6.34
N SER A 209 7.36 -4.39 -6.08
CA SER A 209 8.68 -3.95 -5.64
C SER A 209 9.04 -4.42 -4.23
N VAL A 210 8.06 -4.59 -3.34
CA VAL A 210 8.28 -5.11 -1.98
C VAL A 210 8.44 -6.63 -2.00
N THR A 211 7.69 -7.35 -2.85
CA THR A 211 7.74 -8.82 -2.95
C THR A 211 8.90 -9.34 -3.79
N ALA A 212 9.36 -8.59 -4.81
CA ALA A 212 10.51 -8.97 -5.64
C ALA A 212 11.86 -8.89 -4.89
N ARG A 213 11.88 -8.37 -3.67
CA ARG A 213 13.07 -8.38 -2.81
C ARG A 213 13.23 -9.78 -2.25
N GLY A 214 14.41 -10.38 -2.40
CA GLY A 214 14.71 -11.76 -1.95
C GLY A 214 14.42 -12.10 -0.47
N SER A 215 14.00 -11.13 0.34
CA SER A 215 13.35 -11.34 1.64
C SER A 215 12.01 -10.58 1.69
N VAL A 216 10.89 -11.29 1.58
CA VAL A 216 9.55 -10.69 1.62
C VAL A 216 9.24 -10.20 3.04
N SER A 217 9.13 -8.88 3.23
CA SER A 217 8.66 -8.31 4.49
C SER A 217 7.13 -8.31 4.52
N TRP A 218 6.55 -9.34 5.15
CA TRP A 218 5.11 -9.51 5.20
C TRP A 218 4.33 -8.25 5.70
N PRO A 219 4.79 -7.43 6.68
CA PRO A 219 3.99 -6.29 7.13
C PRO A 219 3.94 -5.18 6.08
N ALA A 220 5.06 -4.94 5.37
CA ALA A 220 5.08 -3.97 4.29
C ALA A 220 4.16 -4.43 3.16
N THR A 221 4.21 -5.72 2.79
CA THR A 221 3.32 -6.31 1.79
C THR A 221 1.86 -6.19 2.22
N ALA A 222 1.53 -6.48 3.49
CA ALA A 222 0.19 -6.36 4.03
C ALA A 222 -0.36 -4.94 3.94
N VAL A 223 0.46 -3.93 4.23
CA VAL A 223 0.08 -2.52 4.08
C VAL A 223 -0.17 -2.14 2.62
N VAL A 224 0.78 -2.39 1.71
CA VAL A 224 0.62 -1.96 0.30
C VAL A 224 -0.45 -2.75 -0.44
N ALA A 225 -0.57 -4.06 -0.19
CA ALA A 225 -1.62 -4.89 -0.78
C ALA A 225 -3.00 -4.55 -0.20
N GLY A 226 -3.09 -4.30 1.11
CA GLY A 226 -4.33 -3.85 1.73
C GLY A 226 -4.79 -2.50 1.17
N LEU A 227 -3.88 -1.53 1.04
CA LEU A 227 -4.18 -0.23 0.41
C LEU A 227 -4.65 -0.39 -1.04
N LEU A 228 -4.04 -1.30 -1.81
CA LEU A 228 -4.47 -1.59 -3.18
C LEU A 228 -5.89 -2.18 -3.21
N ILE A 229 -6.19 -3.14 -2.34
CA ILE A 229 -7.52 -3.75 -2.25
C ILE A 229 -8.55 -2.70 -1.83
N CYS A 230 -8.24 -1.82 -0.88
CA CYS A 230 -9.09 -0.66 -0.56
C CYS A 230 -9.35 0.21 -1.79
N ALA A 231 -8.31 0.57 -2.54
CA ALA A 231 -8.43 1.43 -3.73
C ALA A 231 -9.35 0.81 -4.79
N LEU A 232 -9.16 -0.47 -5.09
CA LEU A 232 -9.99 -1.21 -6.04
C LEU A 232 -11.43 -1.38 -5.54
N THR A 233 -11.61 -1.62 -4.24
CA THR A 233 -12.94 -1.76 -3.62
C THR A 233 -13.70 -0.44 -3.65
N GLU A 234 -13.05 0.70 -3.41
CA GLU A 234 -13.69 2.02 -3.58
C GLU A 234 -14.01 2.31 -5.05
N LEU A 235 -13.05 2.06 -5.96
CA LEU A 235 -13.22 2.29 -7.39
C LEU A 235 -14.39 1.50 -7.99
N SER A 236 -14.70 0.31 -7.43
CA SER A 236 -15.82 -0.53 -7.87
C SER A 236 -17.16 0.21 -7.93
N ARG A 237 -17.39 1.21 -7.06
CA ARG A 237 -18.63 2.01 -7.04
C ARG A 237 -18.79 2.94 -8.24
N SER A 238 -17.71 3.27 -8.95
CA SER A 238 -17.78 4.04 -10.21
C SER A 238 -18.00 3.17 -11.45
N ILE A 239 -17.74 1.86 -11.33
CA ILE A 239 -17.74 0.93 -12.46
C ILE A 239 -19.02 0.10 -12.48
N VAL A 240 -19.47 -0.38 -11.31
CA VAL A 240 -20.58 -1.32 -11.18
C VAL A 240 -21.74 -0.69 -10.42
N ASP A 241 -22.89 -0.59 -11.09
CA ASP A 241 -24.17 -0.31 -10.45
C ASP A 241 -24.74 -1.60 -9.87
N TYR A 242 -24.93 -1.61 -8.55
CA TYR A 242 -25.48 -2.77 -7.84
C TYR A 242 -26.59 -2.35 -6.88
N ALA A 243 -27.53 -3.28 -6.65
CA ALA A 243 -28.59 -3.08 -5.68
C ALA A 243 -28.02 -2.96 -4.26
N TYR A 244 -28.61 -2.08 -3.44
CA TYR A 244 -28.05 -1.75 -2.13
C TYR A 244 -27.77 -2.91 -1.15
N PRO A 245 -28.41 -4.11 -1.21
CA PRO A 245 -28.02 -5.23 -0.35
C PRO A 245 -26.57 -5.67 -0.57
N TRP A 246 -26.05 -5.53 -1.79
CA TRP A 246 -24.65 -5.82 -2.13
C TRP A 246 -23.68 -4.78 -1.58
N HIS A 247 -24.18 -3.64 -1.10
CA HIS A 247 -23.34 -2.64 -0.44
C HIS A 247 -22.63 -3.20 0.80
N ALA A 248 -23.23 -4.18 1.48
CA ALA A 248 -22.62 -4.85 2.63
C ALA A 248 -21.32 -5.56 2.23
N LEU A 249 -21.31 -6.21 1.05
CA LEU A 249 -20.13 -6.92 0.54
C LEU A 249 -18.96 -5.97 0.33
N ARG A 250 -19.21 -4.76 -0.20
CA ARG A 250 -18.20 -3.71 -0.34
C ARG A 250 -17.64 -3.29 1.02
N MET A 251 -18.52 -3.03 1.98
CA MET A 251 -18.10 -2.64 3.34
C MET A 251 -17.27 -3.74 4.03
N TRP A 252 -17.64 -5.01 3.82
CA TRP A 252 -16.84 -6.15 4.27
C TRP A 252 -15.49 -6.22 3.55
N GLY A 253 -15.45 -6.00 2.23
CA GLY A 253 -14.20 -5.92 1.46
C GLY A 253 -13.24 -4.86 1.99
N LEU A 254 -13.77 -3.65 2.28
CA LEU A 254 -13.00 -2.58 2.91
C LEU A 254 -12.49 -2.96 4.30
N LYS A 255 -13.33 -3.59 5.14
CA LYS A 255 -12.91 -4.04 6.48
C LYS A 255 -11.84 -5.14 6.40
N LEU A 256 -12.01 -6.12 5.51
CA LEU A 256 -11.05 -7.20 5.29
C LEU A 256 -9.70 -6.68 4.80
N ALA A 257 -9.67 -5.60 4.02
CA ALA A 257 -8.44 -4.93 3.59
C ALA A 257 -7.85 -4.01 4.68
N ALA A 258 -8.69 -3.38 5.51
CA ALA A 258 -8.25 -2.50 6.60
C ALA A 258 -7.51 -3.24 7.72
N VAL A 259 -7.91 -4.48 8.05
CA VAL A 259 -7.25 -5.29 9.08
C VAL A 259 -5.75 -5.51 8.80
N PRO A 260 -5.32 -6.05 7.64
CA PRO A 260 -3.90 -6.23 7.35
C PRO A 260 -3.13 -4.91 7.25
N ILE A 261 -3.76 -3.80 6.85
CA ILE A 261 -3.14 -2.46 6.90
C ILE A 261 -2.85 -2.10 8.36
N ALA A 262 -3.85 -2.14 9.22
CA ALA A 262 -3.72 -1.74 10.62
C ALA A 262 -2.67 -2.57 11.36
N VAL A 263 -2.75 -3.90 11.22
CA VAL A 263 -1.78 -4.83 11.82
C VAL A 263 -0.40 -4.67 11.20
N GLY A 264 -0.33 -4.49 9.88
CA GLY A 264 0.91 -4.27 9.14
C GLY A 264 1.64 -3.00 9.56
N CYS A 265 0.93 -1.88 9.80
CA CYS A 265 1.50 -0.63 10.32
C CYS A 265 2.17 -0.82 11.69
N VAL A 266 1.48 -1.50 12.62
CA VAL A 266 2.02 -1.78 13.96
C VAL A 266 3.23 -2.70 13.88
N ARG A 267 3.13 -3.79 13.11
CA ARG A 267 4.21 -4.78 12.97
C ARG A 267 5.42 -4.21 12.25
N LEU A 268 5.22 -3.40 11.23
CA LEU A 268 6.29 -2.67 10.55
C LEU A 268 7.06 -1.77 11.53
N ALA A 269 6.35 -1.04 12.38
CA ALA A 269 6.96 -0.20 13.41
C ALA A 269 7.76 -1.03 14.44
N MET A 270 7.21 -2.15 14.91
CA MET A 270 7.88 -3.05 15.86
C MET A 270 9.13 -3.73 15.27
N GLU A 271 9.03 -4.23 14.03
CA GLU A 271 10.14 -4.88 13.34
C GLU A 271 11.29 -3.90 13.09
N ARG A 272 10.99 -2.69 12.59
CA ARG A 272 12.01 -1.66 12.36
C ARG A 272 12.56 -1.09 13.66
N SER A 273 11.74 -0.96 14.69
CA SER A 273 12.21 -0.61 16.03
C SER A 273 12.95 -1.76 16.72
N ARG A 274 13.23 -2.88 16.04
CA ARG A 274 13.90 -4.08 16.59
C ARG A 274 13.37 -4.42 17.98
N TRP A 275 12.07 -4.26 18.20
CA TRP A 275 11.44 -4.58 19.46
C TRP A 275 11.51 -6.09 19.62
N ARG A 276 12.40 -6.57 20.48
CA ARG A 276 12.56 -8.00 20.77
C ARG A 276 11.62 -8.38 21.92
N GLY A 277 10.38 -8.73 21.58
CA GLY A 277 9.57 -9.57 22.45
C GLY A 277 10.04 -11.04 22.39
N PRO A 278 9.66 -11.90 23.34
CA PRO A 278 9.95 -13.33 23.28
C PRO A 278 9.36 -13.97 22.01
N ALA A 279 10.13 -14.81 21.30
CA ALA A 279 9.81 -15.32 19.95
C ALA A 279 8.40 -15.94 19.74
N PRO A 280 7.80 -16.72 20.67
CA PRO A 280 6.44 -17.23 20.47
C PRO A 280 5.34 -16.19 20.72
N TRP A 281 5.68 -15.02 21.27
CA TRP A 281 4.73 -13.92 21.45
C TRP A 281 4.52 -13.12 20.17
N ASP A 282 5.39 -13.23 19.18
CA ASP A 282 5.33 -12.41 17.97
C ASP A 282 4.19 -12.83 17.04
N SER A 283 4.02 -14.14 16.84
CA SER A 283 2.89 -14.70 16.08
C SER A 283 1.57 -14.62 16.86
N ARG A 284 1.60 -14.89 18.17
CA ARG A 284 0.42 -14.80 19.05
C ARG A 284 -0.10 -13.36 19.19
N ALA A 285 0.79 -12.37 19.29
CA ALA A 285 0.40 -10.96 19.32
C ALA A 285 -0.19 -10.51 17.99
N THR A 286 0.39 -10.96 16.86
CA THR A 286 -0.18 -10.68 15.53
C THR A 286 -1.57 -11.29 15.39
N ALA A 287 -1.77 -12.55 15.80
CA ALA A 287 -3.08 -13.19 15.81
C ALA A 287 -4.08 -12.47 16.73
N LEU A 288 -3.64 -12.02 17.90
CA LEU A 288 -4.45 -11.23 18.83
C LEU A 288 -4.85 -9.88 18.22
N LEU A 289 -3.93 -9.16 17.57
CA LEU A 289 -4.23 -7.89 16.89
C LEU A 289 -5.27 -8.08 15.78
N ILE A 290 -5.14 -9.16 15.00
CA ILE A 290 -6.14 -9.53 13.98
C ILE A 290 -7.48 -9.82 14.64
N ALA A 291 -7.52 -10.67 15.68
CA ALA A 291 -8.74 -11.02 16.40
C ALA A 291 -9.43 -9.79 17.00
N LEU A 292 -8.66 -8.90 17.64
CA LEU A 292 -9.16 -7.63 18.18
C LEU A 292 -9.70 -6.71 17.08
N ALA A 293 -9.03 -6.62 15.93
CA ALA A 293 -9.49 -5.81 14.81
C ALA A 293 -10.81 -6.32 14.21
N PHE A 294 -11.03 -7.64 14.20
CA PHE A 294 -12.30 -8.24 13.76
C PHE A 294 -13.41 -8.10 14.80
N ALA A 295 -13.10 -8.32 16.08
CA ALA A 295 -14.05 -8.20 17.18
C ALA A 295 -14.49 -6.75 17.44
N ALA A 296 -13.67 -5.77 17.07
CA ALA A 296 -13.99 -4.37 17.27
C ALA A 296 -15.19 -3.93 16.39
N PRO A 297 -16.14 -3.15 16.95
CA PRO A 297 -17.25 -2.55 16.19
C PRO A 297 -16.77 -1.35 15.33
N LEU A 298 -15.50 -1.35 14.94
CA LEU A 298 -14.87 -0.31 14.15
C LEU A 298 -15.07 -0.56 12.66
N GLN A 299 -15.27 0.54 11.93
CA GLN A 299 -15.29 0.53 10.47
C GLN A 299 -13.86 0.56 9.90
N ALA A 300 -13.72 0.24 8.61
CA ALA A 300 -12.44 0.28 7.89
C ALA A 300 -11.59 1.55 8.14
N PRO A 301 -12.11 2.78 8.01
CA PRO A 301 -11.31 3.99 8.23
C PRO A 301 -10.78 4.09 9.67
N GLN A 302 -11.61 3.74 10.66
CA GLN A 302 -11.23 3.78 12.07
C GLN A 302 -10.14 2.74 12.39
N LEU A 303 -10.24 1.54 11.83
CA LEU A 303 -9.20 0.50 11.99
C LEU A 303 -7.86 0.96 11.44
N ILE A 304 -7.83 1.54 10.24
CA ILE A 304 -6.61 2.06 9.62
C ILE A 304 -6.01 3.18 10.47
N VAL A 305 -6.83 4.13 10.93
CA VAL A 305 -6.37 5.24 11.79
C VAL A 305 -5.77 4.70 13.10
N VAL A 306 -6.43 3.76 13.76
CA VAL A 306 -5.91 3.17 15.01
C VAL A 306 -4.59 2.44 14.77
N GLY A 307 -4.48 1.62 13.73
CA GLY A 307 -3.24 0.91 13.39
C GLY A 307 -2.10 1.85 13.00
N ALA A 308 -2.38 2.88 12.21
CA ALA A 308 -1.41 3.89 11.80
C ALA A 308 -0.96 4.76 13.00
N LEU A 309 -1.88 5.18 13.86
CA LEU A 309 -1.57 5.97 15.06
C LEU A 309 -0.72 5.16 16.04
N THR A 310 -1.12 3.92 16.35
CA THR A 310 -0.37 3.04 17.26
C THR A 310 1.02 2.70 16.71
N GLY A 311 1.12 2.31 15.44
CA GLY A 311 2.41 2.09 14.79
C GLY A 311 3.28 3.35 14.74
N GLY A 312 2.68 4.51 14.46
CA GLY A 312 3.35 5.80 14.44
C GLY A 312 3.92 6.21 15.80
N LEU A 313 3.16 6.02 16.88
CA LEU A 313 3.62 6.27 18.25
C LEU A 313 4.77 5.32 18.66
N VAL A 314 4.67 4.03 18.31
CA VAL A 314 5.75 3.06 18.55
C VAL A 314 7.03 3.46 17.80
N ALA A 315 6.90 3.84 16.52
CA ALA A 315 8.03 4.30 15.72
C ALA A 315 8.62 5.61 16.28
N ALA A 316 7.78 6.55 16.73
CA ALA A 316 8.21 7.82 17.31
C ALA A 316 9.01 7.62 18.60
N ALA A 317 8.49 6.81 19.52
CA ALA A 317 9.18 6.48 20.76
C ALA A 317 10.54 5.82 20.48
N ALA A 318 10.58 4.86 19.55
CA ALA A 318 11.82 4.21 19.16
C ALA A 318 12.81 5.16 18.46
N ALA A 319 12.31 6.11 17.66
CA ALA A 319 13.13 7.12 17.00
C ALA A 319 13.83 8.03 18.01
N VAL A 320 13.12 8.46 19.05
CA VAL A 320 13.67 9.29 20.13
C VAL A 320 14.73 8.53 20.92
N VAL A 321 14.42 7.28 21.34
CA VAL A 321 15.34 6.45 22.13
C VAL A 321 16.61 6.13 21.36
N ARG A 322 16.50 5.87 20.05
CA ARG A 322 17.63 5.40 19.22
C ARG A 322 18.30 6.50 18.41
N ARG A 323 17.74 7.71 18.40
CA ARG A 323 18.18 8.84 17.54
C ARG A 323 18.28 8.43 16.07
N ASP A 324 17.31 7.67 15.60
CA ASP A 324 17.24 7.15 14.22
C ASP A 324 16.24 7.98 13.40
N SER A 325 16.77 8.75 12.45
CA SER A 325 15.96 9.58 11.55
C SER A 325 15.03 8.77 10.65
N GLY A 326 15.40 7.54 10.29
CA GLY A 326 14.55 6.64 9.51
C GLY A 326 13.32 6.20 10.30
N LEU A 327 13.45 5.95 11.60
CA LEU A 327 12.29 5.68 12.46
C LEU A 327 11.42 6.93 12.65
N GLY A 328 12.02 8.12 12.74
CA GLY A 328 11.30 9.39 12.80
C GLY A 328 10.46 9.64 11.54
N GLN A 329 11.01 9.34 10.37
CA GLN A 329 10.30 9.37 9.09
C GLN A 329 9.15 8.36 9.05
N LEU A 330 9.35 7.15 9.59
CA LEU A 330 8.26 6.14 9.65
C LEU A 330 7.12 6.62 10.53
N ALA A 331 7.47 7.17 11.69
CA ALA A 331 6.51 7.76 12.60
C ALA A 331 5.72 8.88 11.91
N ALA A 332 6.42 9.82 11.24
CA ALA A 332 5.79 10.92 10.52
C ALA A 332 4.83 10.42 9.43
N ALA A 333 5.22 9.43 8.63
CA ALA A 333 4.37 8.87 7.58
C ALA A 333 3.10 8.22 8.15
N LEU A 334 3.23 7.41 9.20
CA LEU A 334 2.10 6.73 9.85
C LEU A 334 1.17 7.72 10.58
N LEU A 335 1.73 8.73 11.25
CA LEU A 335 0.96 9.78 11.90
C LEU A 335 0.25 10.68 10.88
N LEU A 336 0.86 10.93 9.72
CA LEU A 336 0.24 11.66 8.62
C LEU A 336 -0.95 10.88 8.03
N MET A 337 -0.83 9.55 7.86
CA MET A 337 -1.96 8.69 7.51
C MET A 337 -3.10 8.75 8.53
N ALA A 338 -2.80 8.68 9.83
CA ALA A 338 -3.82 8.81 10.86
C ALA A 338 -4.45 10.22 10.90
N GLY A 339 -3.62 11.26 10.76
CA GLY A 339 -4.02 12.67 10.81
C GLY A 339 -4.87 13.11 9.62
N ALA A 340 -4.71 12.47 8.45
CA ALA A 340 -5.52 12.76 7.27
C ALA A 340 -7.03 12.52 7.48
N SER A 341 -7.42 11.72 8.48
CA SER A 341 -8.83 11.55 8.88
C SER A 341 -9.46 12.79 9.53
N ARG A 342 -8.64 13.78 9.90
CA ARG A 342 -9.08 15.05 10.51
C ARG A 342 -9.16 16.20 9.52
N LEU A 343 -8.77 15.97 8.27
CA LEU A 343 -8.87 17.01 7.25
C LEU A 343 -10.35 17.29 6.97
N PRO A 344 -10.75 18.56 6.82
CA PRO A 344 -12.13 18.95 6.53
C PRO A 344 -12.61 18.53 5.13
N SER A 345 -11.79 17.83 4.34
CA SER A 345 -12.21 17.19 3.09
C SER A 345 -13.03 15.93 3.39
N PRO A 346 -14.24 15.78 2.83
CA PRO A 346 -15.23 14.79 3.30
C PRO A 346 -14.90 13.31 3.05
N ASP A 347 -13.77 12.97 2.42
CA ASP A 347 -13.55 11.63 1.88
C ASP A 347 -12.18 11.02 2.28
N TYR A 348 -12.01 10.68 3.57
CA TYR A 348 -10.77 10.01 4.03
C TYR A 348 -10.49 8.73 3.23
N MET A 349 -11.51 7.91 2.93
CA MET A 349 -11.34 6.69 2.15
C MET A 349 -11.20 6.92 0.64
N ASP A 350 -11.80 7.98 0.08
CA ASP A 350 -11.73 8.22 -1.37
C ASP A 350 -10.52 9.06 -1.76
N GLN A 351 -9.85 9.72 -0.83
CA GLN A 351 -8.75 10.62 -1.16
C GLN A 351 -7.69 10.72 -0.07
N GLY A 352 -8.09 11.07 1.16
CA GLY A 352 -7.17 11.43 2.23
C GLY A 352 -6.16 10.33 2.56
N LEU A 353 -6.62 9.08 2.67
CA LEU A 353 -5.79 7.92 2.95
C LEU A 353 -4.70 7.73 1.89
N TYR A 354 -5.07 7.75 0.60
CA TYR A 354 -4.13 7.42 -0.46
C TYR A 354 -3.08 8.52 -0.64
N ALA A 355 -3.48 9.79 -0.54
CA ALA A 355 -2.53 10.89 -0.54
C ALA A 355 -1.56 10.79 0.65
N ALA A 356 -2.09 10.46 1.83
CA ALA A 356 -1.30 10.34 3.05
C ALA A 356 -0.41 9.08 3.09
N ALA A 357 -0.72 8.06 2.29
CA ALA A 357 0.08 6.85 2.18
C ALA A 357 1.36 7.03 1.35
N ILE A 358 1.48 8.09 0.54
CA ILE A 358 2.63 8.30 -0.36
C ILE A 358 3.97 8.33 0.39
N PRO A 359 4.15 9.10 1.48
CA PRO A 359 5.40 9.10 2.24
C PRO A 359 5.75 7.72 2.81
N LEU A 360 4.74 6.95 3.22
CA LEU A 360 4.94 5.58 3.68
C LEU A 360 5.41 4.68 2.53
N ILE A 361 4.77 4.75 1.36
CA ILE A 361 5.16 3.98 0.16
C ILE A 361 6.59 4.33 -0.22
N VAL A 362 6.94 5.62 -0.30
CA VAL A 362 8.31 6.07 -0.58
C VAL A 362 9.28 5.48 0.44
N GLN A 363 8.96 5.47 1.73
CA GLN A 363 9.82 4.90 2.76
C GLN A 363 9.91 3.37 2.76
N LEU A 364 8.88 2.68 2.27
CA LEU A 364 8.90 1.23 2.08
C LEU A 364 9.77 0.87 0.87
N LEU A 365 9.68 1.66 -0.19
CA LEU A 365 10.45 1.48 -1.42
C LEU A 365 11.90 1.94 -1.26
N TRP A 366 12.13 3.00 -0.50
CA TRP A 366 13.42 3.56 -0.20
C TRP A 366 14.11 2.77 0.89
N ARG A 367 14.87 1.75 0.48
CA ARG A 367 16.03 1.29 1.25
C ARG A 367 17.24 1.68 0.42
N PRO A 368 18.18 2.48 0.94
CA PRO A 368 19.45 2.64 0.26
C PRO A 368 20.01 1.23 0.08
N ARG A 369 20.17 0.80 -1.18
CA ARG A 369 21.07 -0.31 -1.47
C ARG A 369 22.35 0.05 -0.74
N PRO A 370 22.95 -0.84 0.07
CA PRO A 370 24.29 -0.57 0.56
C PRO A 370 25.09 -0.20 -0.67
N LEU A 371 25.63 1.02 -0.71
CA LEU A 371 26.51 1.46 -1.79
C LEU A 371 27.54 0.34 -1.90
N THR A 372 27.44 -0.47 -2.96
CA THR A 372 28.48 -1.40 -3.30
C THR A 372 29.72 -0.54 -3.38
N ARG A 373 30.77 -0.94 -2.66
CA ARG A 373 32.02 -0.19 -2.47
C ARG A 373 32.78 0.12 -3.78
N GLY A 374 32.16 -0.09 -4.95
CA GLY A 374 32.71 0.09 -6.29
C GLY A 374 32.34 1.40 -7.00
N ASP A 375 31.48 2.26 -6.44
CA ASP A 375 31.07 3.52 -7.10
C ASP A 375 31.89 4.76 -6.66
N HIS A 376 33.05 4.58 -6.03
CA HIS A 376 34.02 5.66 -5.92
C HIS A 376 34.82 5.72 -7.23
N PRO A 377 35.03 6.92 -7.84
CA PRO A 377 36.06 7.05 -8.86
C PRO A 377 37.37 6.56 -8.24
N VAL A 378 37.97 5.56 -8.88
CA VAL A 378 39.23 4.93 -8.45
C VAL A 378 40.28 6.02 -8.31
N SER A 379 40.55 6.45 -7.08
CA SER A 379 41.76 7.17 -6.73
C SER A 379 42.87 6.12 -6.59
N PRO A 380 44.06 6.32 -7.18
CA PRO A 380 45.05 5.27 -7.33
C PRO A 380 45.51 4.71 -5.98
N GLU A 381 45.65 3.39 -5.99
CA GLU A 381 45.75 2.44 -4.90
C GLU A 381 46.88 2.69 -3.87
N THR A 382 46.56 2.48 -2.59
CA THR A 382 47.48 1.80 -1.67
C THR A 382 46.98 0.37 -1.47
N PRO A 383 47.83 -0.67 -1.58
CA PRO A 383 47.41 -2.06 -1.51
C PRO A 383 46.94 -2.41 -0.10
N VAL A 384 45.66 -2.79 0.01
CA VAL A 384 45.06 -3.32 1.24
C VAL A 384 45.24 -4.84 1.26
N CYS A 385 45.88 -5.38 2.29
CA CYS A 385 45.99 -6.82 2.53
C CYS A 385 44.58 -7.44 2.71
N PRO A 386 44.23 -8.53 2.00
CA PRO A 386 42.94 -9.19 2.16
C PRO A 386 42.87 -9.90 3.53
N GLY A 387 41.86 -9.57 4.35
CA GLY A 387 41.63 -10.18 5.66
C GLY A 387 41.24 -11.67 5.59
N PRO A 388 41.27 -12.41 6.72
CA PRO A 388 41.06 -13.85 6.75
C PRO A 388 39.63 -14.27 6.34
N MET A 389 39.52 -15.39 5.61
CA MET A 389 38.24 -15.99 5.21
C MET A 389 37.62 -16.76 6.38
N VAL A 390 36.39 -16.44 6.76
CA VAL A 390 35.65 -17.19 7.78
C VAL A 390 34.99 -18.40 7.12
N VAL A 391 35.24 -19.61 7.62
CA VAL A 391 34.61 -20.86 7.19
C VAL A 391 33.76 -21.47 8.30
N GLY A 392 32.54 -21.91 7.98
CA GLY A 392 31.61 -22.51 8.92
C GLY A 392 31.71 -24.04 8.91
N ALA A 393 32.20 -24.65 10.00
CA ALA A 393 32.26 -26.11 10.15
C ALA A 393 31.47 -26.55 11.39
N ALA A 394 30.39 -27.31 11.18
CA ALA A 394 29.61 -28.03 12.20
C ALA A 394 29.49 -27.30 13.56
N GLY A 395 28.87 -26.12 13.58
CA GLY A 395 28.62 -25.33 14.80
C GLY A 395 29.75 -24.40 15.25
N SER A 396 30.89 -24.36 14.56
CA SER A 396 32.02 -23.46 14.86
C SER A 396 32.40 -22.59 13.64
N ARG A 397 32.82 -21.34 13.89
CA ARG A 397 33.39 -20.43 12.87
C ARG A 397 34.90 -20.44 12.99
N ARG A 398 35.61 -20.77 11.91
CA ARG A 398 37.07 -20.74 11.85
C ARG A 398 37.53 -19.63 10.92
N PHE A 399 38.52 -18.86 11.34
CA PHE A 399 39.20 -17.88 10.49
C PHE A 399 40.35 -18.58 9.79
N LEU A 400 40.34 -18.57 8.46
CA LEU A 400 41.38 -19.13 7.62
C LEU A 400 42.17 -18.00 6.98
N ASP A 401 43.50 -18.11 7.06
CA ASP A 401 44.37 -17.30 6.22
C ASP A 401 44.19 -17.72 4.76
N LEU A 402 43.91 -16.75 3.90
CA LEU A 402 43.77 -16.97 2.46
C LEU A 402 45.07 -17.49 1.84
N ALA A 403 46.22 -17.15 2.42
CA ALA A 403 47.51 -17.68 1.98
C ALA A 403 47.59 -19.21 2.11
N MET A 404 46.83 -19.83 3.03
CA MET A 404 46.88 -21.27 3.25
C MET A 404 45.99 -22.07 2.30
N ILE A 405 45.17 -21.43 1.47
CA ILE A 405 44.22 -22.12 0.58
C ILE A 405 44.90 -22.41 -0.77
N ARG A 406 44.96 -23.69 -1.14
CA ARG A 406 45.51 -24.16 -2.43
C ARG A 406 44.45 -24.15 -3.53
N ALA A 407 43.32 -24.79 -3.25
CA ALA A 407 42.26 -24.95 -4.21
C ALA A 407 40.90 -25.13 -3.53
N ILE A 408 39.84 -24.88 -4.28
CA ILE A 408 38.45 -24.96 -3.84
C ILE A 408 37.65 -25.71 -4.90
N HIS A 409 37.00 -26.80 -4.51
CA HIS A 409 36.34 -27.74 -5.40
C HIS A 409 34.87 -27.91 -5.01
N ALA A 410 33.97 -27.92 -5.99
CA ALA A 410 32.56 -28.20 -5.74
C ALA A 410 32.34 -29.71 -5.54
N ALA A 411 31.65 -30.09 -4.46
CA ALA A 411 31.33 -31.46 -4.07
C ALA A 411 29.83 -31.57 -3.73
N GLY A 412 29.00 -31.73 -4.76
CA GLY A 412 27.54 -31.76 -4.59
C GLY A 412 26.99 -30.42 -4.08
N ASP A 413 26.34 -30.45 -2.92
CA ASP A 413 25.68 -29.28 -2.30
C ASP A 413 26.62 -28.45 -1.41
N TYR A 414 27.88 -28.86 -1.29
CA TYR A 414 28.90 -28.15 -0.53
C TYR A 414 30.19 -27.98 -1.35
N VAL A 415 31.10 -27.19 -0.79
CA VAL A 415 32.40 -26.89 -1.37
C VAL A 415 33.50 -27.41 -0.45
N GLU A 416 34.48 -28.10 -1.02
CA GLU A 416 35.71 -28.52 -0.35
C GLU A 416 36.80 -27.46 -0.55
N ILE A 417 37.43 -27.04 0.54
CA ILE A 417 38.58 -26.12 0.56
C ILE A 417 39.82 -26.93 0.96
N ASP A 418 40.76 -27.06 0.02
CA ASP A 418 42.05 -27.72 0.24
C ASP A 418 43.08 -26.73 0.81
N LEU A 419 43.62 -27.06 1.98
CA LEU A 419 44.64 -26.25 2.65
C LEU A 419 46.06 -26.79 2.41
N ALA A 420 47.06 -25.89 2.51
CA ALA A 420 48.47 -26.22 2.33
C ALA A 420 48.99 -27.29 3.33
N ASN A 421 48.36 -27.42 4.49
CA ASN A 421 48.68 -28.45 5.50
C ASN A 421 48.01 -29.82 5.24
N GLY A 422 47.42 -30.03 4.07
CA GLY A 422 46.76 -31.29 3.69
C GLY A 422 45.36 -31.52 4.26
N ARG A 423 44.82 -30.54 5.01
CA ARG A 423 43.45 -30.63 5.54
C ARG A 423 42.42 -30.14 4.52
N ARG A 424 41.25 -30.78 4.53
CA ARG A 424 40.06 -30.33 3.80
C ARG A 424 39.01 -29.76 4.74
N LEU A 425 38.41 -28.65 4.34
CA LEU A 425 37.30 -28.03 5.05
C LEU A 425 36.06 -27.96 4.15
N LEU A 426 34.90 -28.17 4.75
CA LEU A 426 33.62 -28.11 4.06
C LEU A 426 32.95 -26.76 4.31
N GLU A 427 32.42 -26.16 3.25
CA GLU A 427 31.72 -24.89 3.28
C GLU A 427 30.40 -25.00 2.51
N LEU A 428 29.33 -24.43 3.08
CA LEU A 428 27.97 -24.49 2.50
C LEU A 428 27.74 -23.42 1.43
N ARG A 429 28.58 -22.37 1.39
CA ARG A 429 28.51 -21.33 0.36
C ARG A 429 28.91 -21.91 -1.00
N SER A 430 28.20 -21.48 -2.04
CA SER A 430 28.47 -21.91 -3.41
C SER A 430 29.82 -21.41 -3.92
N LEU A 431 30.39 -22.15 -4.88
CA LEU A 431 31.65 -21.77 -5.54
C LEU A 431 31.59 -20.38 -6.18
N GLY A 432 30.41 -19.96 -6.68
CA GLY A 432 30.19 -18.62 -7.25
C GLY A 432 30.28 -17.52 -6.19
N ALA A 433 29.62 -17.70 -5.05
CA ALA A 433 29.65 -16.74 -3.95
C ALA A 433 31.03 -16.60 -3.32
N LEU A 434 31.81 -17.69 -3.29
CA LEU A 434 33.21 -17.65 -2.83
C LEU A 434 34.12 -16.91 -3.83
N ALA A 435 33.93 -17.13 -5.14
CA ALA A 435 34.74 -16.47 -6.17
C ALA A 435 34.65 -14.92 -6.12
N GLU A 436 33.50 -14.36 -5.78
CA GLU A 436 33.28 -12.90 -5.68
C GLU A 436 34.03 -12.23 -4.53
N ASN A 437 34.41 -13.01 -3.51
CA ASN A 437 35.02 -12.50 -2.27
C ASN A 437 36.48 -12.94 -2.09
N LEU A 438 37.06 -13.62 -3.08
CA LEU A 438 38.45 -14.06 -3.08
C LEU A 438 39.35 -13.02 -3.75
N PRO A 439 40.61 -12.87 -3.29
CA PRO A 439 41.55 -11.95 -3.92
C PRO A 439 41.92 -12.41 -5.34
N PRO A 440 42.50 -11.52 -6.18
CA PRO A 440 42.82 -11.80 -7.58
C PRO A 440 43.76 -12.99 -7.81
N SER A 441 44.50 -13.41 -6.78
CA SER A 441 45.34 -14.63 -6.78
C SER A 441 44.53 -15.92 -6.98
N PHE A 442 43.23 -15.91 -6.72
CA PHE A 442 42.34 -17.04 -6.95
C PHE A 442 41.68 -16.94 -8.33
N VAL A 443 41.85 -17.98 -9.15
CA VAL A 443 41.30 -18.05 -10.50
C VAL A 443 40.36 -19.23 -10.62
N ARG A 444 39.20 -18.99 -11.22
CA ARG A 444 38.22 -20.04 -11.45
C ARG A 444 38.53 -20.82 -12.72
N VAL A 445 39.36 -21.84 -12.60
CA VAL A 445 39.89 -22.62 -13.73
C VAL A 445 38.86 -23.58 -14.37
N HIS A 446 37.83 -23.99 -13.64
CA HIS A 446 36.75 -24.85 -14.14
C HIS A 446 35.39 -24.43 -13.56
N ARG A 447 34.28 -24.93 -14.13
CA ARG A 447 32.94 -24.68 -13.57
C ARG A 447 32.81 -25.14 -12.11
N SER A 448 33.59 -26.15 -11.73
CA SER A 448 33.62 -26.74 -10.38
C SER A 448 34.92 -26.49 -9.60
N HIS A 449 35.88 -25.69 -10.11
CA HIS A 449 37.19 -25.51 -9.44
C HIS A 449 37.65 -24.05 -9.44
N ILE A 450 38.17 -23.59 -8.30
CA ILE A 450 38.94 -22.35 -8.12
C ILE A 450 40.32 -22.73 -7.58
N VAL A 451 41.38 -22.11 -8.08
CA VAL A 451 42.77 -22.41 -7.73
C VAL A 451 43.49 -21.12 -7.33
N ASN A 452 44.30 -21.18 -6.29
CA ASN A 452 45.23 -20.12 -5.95
C ASN A 452 46.49 -20.23 -6.84
N LEU A 453 46.74 -19.21 -7.65
CA LEU A 453 47.86 -19.19 -8.60
C LEU A 453 49.23 -19.29 -7.90
N ALA A 454 49.34 -18.86 -6.65
CA ALA A 454 50.58 -18.95 -5.88
C ALA A 454 51.05 -20.40 -5.64
N TYR A 455 50.14 -21.38 -5.79
CA TYR A 455 50.43 -22.81 -5.63
C TYR A 455 50.44 -23.57 -6.96
N VAL A 456 50.34 -22.88 -8.10
CA VAL A 456 50.40 -23.53 -9.40
C VAL A 456 51.86 -23.79 -9.75
N GLU A 457 52.21 -25.05 -9.98
CA GLU A 457 53.58 -25.44 -10.33
C GLU A 457 53.72 -25.82 -11.81
N GLU A 458 52.64 -26.25 -12.47
CA GLU A 458 52.70 -26.71 -13.86
C GLU A 458 51.35 -26.57 -14.56
N LEU A 459 51.36 -26.13 -15.82
CA LEU A 459 50.22 -26.19 -16.74
C LEU A 459 50.54 -27.18 -17.86
N ARG A 460 49.82 -28.30 -17.91
CA ARG A 460 50.03 -29.37 -18.89
C ARG A 460 48.90 -29.43 -19.92
N SER A 461 49.27 -29.53 -21.20
CA SER A 461 48.34 -29.83 -22.29
C SER A 461 48.27 -31.35 -22.49
N GLU A 462 47.07 -31.93 -22.42
CA GLU A 462 46.84 -33.38 -22.61
C GLU A 462 46.40 -33.75 -24.03
N GLY A 463 46.50 -32.82 -24.99
CA GLY A 463 45.99 -33.00 -26.34
C GLY A 463 44.46 -32.90 -26.44
N GLY A 464 43.94 -32.65 -27.65
CA GLY A 464 42.50 -32.50 -27.89
C GLY A 464 41.86 -31.29 -27.18
N GLY A 465 42.64 -30.24 -26.92
CA GLY A 465 42.17 -29.03 -26.23
C GLY A 465 41.80 -29.25 -24.76
N ARG A 466 42.39 -30.25 -24.09
CA ARG A 466 42.27 -30.45 -22.63
C ARG A 466 43.54 -29.98 -21.94
N TYR A 467 43.36 -29.27 -20.84
CA TYR A 467 44.44 -28.72 -20.04
C TYR A 467 44.26 -29.11 -18.58
N ARG A 468 45.35 -29.41 -17.88
CA ARG A 468 45.37 -29.62 -16.43
C ARG A 468 46.40 -28.73 -15.77
N LEU A 469 46.06 -28.22 -14.60
CA LEU A 469 46.96 -27.49 -13.71
C LEU A 469 47.38 -28.39 -12.57
N ARG A 470 48.68 -28.41 -12.26
CA ARG A 470 49.22 -29.00 -11.05
C ARG A 470 49.28 -27.93 -9.97
N VAL A 471 48.58 -28.16 -8.87
CA VAL A 471 48.45 -27.23 -7.74
C VAL A 471 49.10 -27.88 -6.52
N GLY A 472 50.31 -27.49 -6.18
CA GLY A 472 51.17 -28.15 -5.18
C GLY A 472 51.60 -29.58 -5.58
N GLU A 473 52.03 -30.38 -4.60
CA GLU A 473 52.75 -31.64 -4.84
C GLU A 473 51.97 -32.75 -5.58
N SER A 474 50.63 -32.80 -5.53
CA SER A 474 49.88 -33.96 -6.04
C SER A 474 48.49 -33.68 -6.63
N LEU A 475 48.00 -32.43 -6.60
CA LEU A 475 46.63 -32.12 -7.04
C LEU A 475 46.60 -31.66 -8.49
N TRP A 476 46.02 -32.49 -9.36
CA TRP A 476 45.76 -32.15 -10.76
C TRP A 476 44.31 -31.67 -10.95
N THR A 477 44.14 -30.44 -11.42
CA THR A 477 42.85 -29.80 -11.64
C THR A 477 42.58 -29.58 -13.13
N PRO A 478 41.42 -29.98 -13.68
CA PRO A 478 41.07 -29.71 -15.07
C PRO A 478 40.84 -28.21 -15.30
N VAL A 479 41.22 -27.71 -16.47
CA VAL A 479 40.97 -26.33 -16.91
C VAL A 479 39.96 -26.33 -18.05
N SER A 480 38.96 -25.45 -17.96
CA SER A 480 37.96 -25.28 -19.01
C SER A 480 38.58 -24.69 -20.28
N ARG A 481 38.16 -25.19 -21.45
CA ARG A 481 38.54 -24.67 -22.77
C ARG A 481 38.27 -23.17 -22.92
N THR A 482 37.16 -22.69 -22.36
CA THR A 482 36.78 -21.27 -22.38
C THR A 482 37.58 -20.40 -21.42
N ARG A 483 38.32 -20.98 -20.47
CA ARG A 483 39.05 -20.23 -19.43
C ARG A 483 40.56 -20.35 -19.51
N ILE A 484 41.08 -21.17 -20.42
CA ILE A 484 42.52 -21.36 -20.59
C ILE A 484 43.24 -20.06 -21.00
N ALA A 485 42.59 -19.22 -21.81
CA ALA A 485 43.15 -17.93 -22.23
C ALA A 485 43.36 -16.98 -21.03
N GLU A 486 42.39 -16.92 -20.12
CA GLU A 486 42.48 -16.12 -18.89
C GLU A 486 43.55 -16.68 -17.93
N VAL A 487 43.60 -18.01 -17.78
CA VAL A 487 44.59 -18.69 -16.93
C VAL A 487 46.01 -18.44 -17.42
N ARG A 488 46.26 -18.53 -18.73
CA ARG A 488 47.56 -18.23 -19.35
C ARG A 488 47.98 -16.78 -19.16
N ALA A 489 47.07 -15.84 -19.44
CA ALA A 489 47.31 -14.42 -19.25
C ALA A 489 47.72 -14.09 -17.79
N ARG A 490 47.12 -14.76 -16.80
CA ARG A 490 47.44 -14.55 -15.38
C ARG A 490 48.70 -15.30 -14.90
N LEU A 491 49.12 -16.35 -15.59
CA LEU A 491 50.37 -17.08 -15.32
C LEU A 491 51.57 -16.49 -16.10
N GLY A 492 51.32 -15.55 -17.01
CA GLY A 492 52.36 -14.89 -17.81
C GLY A 492 52.94 -15.77 -18.92
N CYS A 493 52.17 -16.73 -19.44
CA CYS A 493 52.63 -17.74 -20.40
C CYS A 493 51.75 -17.89 -21.66
#